data_AF-A0A6C1U233-F1
#
_entry.id   AF-A0A6C1U233-F1
#
_cell.length_a   1.000
_cell.length_b   1.000
_cell.length_c   1.000
_cell.angle_alpha   90.00
_cell.angle_beta   90.00
_cell.angle_gamma   90.00
#
_symmetry.space_group_name_H-M   'P 1'
#
loop_
_entity.id
_entity.type
_entity.pdbx_description
1 polymer ?
#
loop_
_entity_poly.entity_id
_entity_poly.type
_entity_poly.pdbx_seq_one_letter_code
_entity_poly.pdbx_strand_id
1 'polypeptide(L)'
;MTNNNFHDVTPDDFNGFEDVPTYAEGGSTSRIRPANTSDIYQRTGKTAPTEVFPSSISQPTEMIEPDYAAMPAPVAEPAYIEPAYVEEPVATAVDARRGTIDLGLLLLRFVLGGYLIFSAIQTFFQLGASQGIAGLEAQFGAYAYGNALAVIVPTLELAAGVFIVLGLLSPVASMVAIAVTGFMAAHTAANTGTGFNPVAWGADVWLAVILLGVALAHQFTGPGFYAVDSGRDWARRPLASSWIFAALGIAAAALMWWFGTGINPFA
;
A
#
# COMPACT_ATOMS: atom_id res chain seq x y z
N MET A 1 -40.67 -55.57 -15.19
CA MET A 1 -41.24 -55.75 -13.84
C MET A 1 -40.24 -55.21 -12.84
N THR A 2 -40.73 -54.24 -12.10
CA THR A 2 -40.17 -53.38 -11.06
C THR A 2 -39.39 -54.13 -9.98
N ASN A 3 -38.40 -53.50 -9.33
CA ASN A 3 -38.15 -53.56 -7.88
C ASN A 3 -36.98 -52.63 -7.50
N ASN A 4 -37.26 -51.33 -7.39
CA ASN A 4 -36.43 -50.45 -6.55
C ASN A 4 -37.02 -50.50 -5.15
N ASN A 5 -36.31 -51.15 -4.22
CA ASN A 5 -36.66 -51.15 -2.80
C ASN A 5 -36.49 -49.74 -2.23
N PHE A 6 -37.57 -48.97 -2.19
CA PHE A 6 -37.67 -47.84 -1.28
C PHE A 6 -38.19 -48.40 0.05
N HIS A 7 -37.32 -48.43 1.06
CA HIS A 7 -37.76 -48.67 2.43
C HIS A 7 -38.26 -47.34 2.99
N ASP A 8 -39.47 -47.31 3.53
CA ASP A 8 -40.00 -46.13 4.21
C ASP A 8 -39.21 -45.86 5.49
N VAL A 9 -38.89 -44.59 5.73
CA VAL A 9 -38.17 -44.13 6.92
C VAL A 9 -39.04 -44.39 8.15
N THR A 10 -38.55 -45.15 9.13
CA THR A 10 -39.30 -45.42 10.36
C THR A 10 -38.85 -44.49 11.49
N PRO A 11 -39.68 -44.27 12.53
CA PRO A 11 -39.30 -43.44 13.67
C PRO A 11 -38.02 -43.90 14.40
N ASP A 12 -37.63 -45.17 14.22
CA ASP A 12 -36.44 -45.75 14.83
C ASP A 12 -35.13 -45.29 14.17
N ASP A 13 -35.18 -44.81 12.93
CA ASP A 13 -34.01 -44.26 12.20
C ASP A 13 -33.53 -42.92 12.78
N PHE A 14 -34.30 -42.31 13.69
CA PHE A 14 -34.02 -41.01 14.31
C PHE A 14 -33.47 -41.09 15.74
N ASN A 15 -33.24 -42.30 16.27
CA ASN A 15 -32.86 -42.50 17.68
C ASN A 15 -31.33 -42.62 17.92
N GLY A 16 -30.48 -42.26 16.95
CA GLY A 16 -29.02 -42.43 17.00
C GLY A 16 -28.19 -41.15 17.12
N PHE A 17 -28.76 -40.03 17.61
CA PHE A 17 -28.06 -38.74 17.68
C PHE A 17 -27.52 -38.43 19.09
N GLU A 18 -26.71 -39.33 19.66
CA GLU A 18 -26.07 -39.09 20.97
C GLU A 18 -24.95 -38.04 20.92
N ASP A 19 -24.41 -37.72 19.74
CA ASP A 19 -23.30 -36.78 19.55
C ASP A 19 -23.71 -35.40 19.01
N VAL A 20 -25.00 -35.05 19.04
CA VAL A 20 -25.48 -33.73 18.57
C VAL A 20 -25.79 -32.83 19.79
N PRO A 21 -25.03 -31.74 20.02
CA PRO A 21 -25.31 -30.82 21.12
C PRO A 21 -26.68 -30.17 20.95
N THR A 22 -27.59 -30.43 21.88
CA THR A 22 -28.91 -29.79 21.90
C THR A 22 -28.84 -28.48 22.68
N TYR A 23 -29.28 -27.39 22.05
CA TYR A 23 -29.45 -26.10 22.73
C TYR A 23 -30.84 -26.09 23.37
N ALA A 24 -30.91 -26.25 24.69
CA ALA A 24 -32.16 -26.14 25.42
C ALA A 24 -32.51 -24.66 25.70
N GLU A 25 -33.66 -24.22 25.22
CA GLU A 25 -34.29 -22.96 25.64
C GLU A 25 -34.79 -23.08 27.09
N GLY A 26 -34.20 -22.29 27.98
CA GLY A 26 -34.84 -21.71 29.18
C GLY A 26 -35.43 -22.65 30.25
N GLY A 27 -34.66 -22.93 31.32
CA GLY A 27 -35.19 -23.55 32.53
C GLY A 27 -34.17 -23.74 33.66
N SER A 28 -33.85 -22.64 34.36
CA SER A 28 -32.96 -22.48 35.52
C SER A 28 -32.80 -23.67 36.49
N THR A 29 -31.55 -24.02 36.84
CA THR A 29 -31.09 -23.99 38.25
C THR A 29 -29.56 -23.70 38.38
N SER A 30 -29.27 -22.50 38.92
CA SER A 30 -28.14 -22.13 39.81
C SER A 30 -26.69 -22.32 39.31
N ARG A 31 -25.86 -21.29 39.09
CA ARG A 31 -25.54 -20.16 39.98
C ARG A 31 -24.91 -19.02 39.18
N ILE A 32 -25.60 -17.88 39.05
CA ILE A 32 -25.11 -16.69 38.32
C ILE A 32 -24.16 -15.89 39.24
N ARG A 33 -22.92 -15.66 38.79
CA ARG A 33 -22.14 -14.46 39.11
C ARG A 33 -22.20 -13.56 37.86
N PRO A 34 -22.51 -12.26 37.98
CA PRO A 34 -22.85 -11.42 36.83
C PRO A 34 -21.65 -11.20 35.91
N ALA A 35 -21.94 -11.15 34.61
CA ALA A 35 -21.00 -10.93 33.52
C ALA A 35 -20.30 -9.56 33.64
N ASN A 36 -18.98 -9.55 33.49
CA ASN A 36 -18.23 -8.37 33.11
C ASN A 36 -18.20 -8.32 31.57
N THR A 37 -18.89 -7.35 30.99
CA THR A 37 -19.02 -7.13 29.54
C THR A 37 -17.75 -6.46 28.97
N SER A 38 -16.60 -7.12 29.04
CA SER A 38 -15.35 -6.61 28.43
C SER A 38 -14.61 -7.58 27.51
N ASP A 39 -15.01 -8.85 27.41
CA ASP A 39 -14.20 -9.88 26.72
C ASP A 39 -14.65 -10.26 25.30
N ILE A 40 -15.49 -9.46 24.64
CA ILE A 40 -15.91 -9.75 23.25
C ILE A 40 -14.87 -9.26 22.21
N TYR A 41 -13.94 -8.37 22.59
CA TYR A 41 -12.89 -7.87 21.68
C TYR A 41 -11.55 -8.63 21.71
N GLN A 42 -11.38 -9.68 22.53
CA GLN A 42 -10.07 -10.31 22.72
C GLN A 42 -9.81 -11.62 21.96
N ARG A 43 -10.71 -12.09 21.09
CA ARG A 43 -10.49 -13.38 20.42
C ARG A 43 -10.56 -13.32 18.90
N THR A 44 -9.60 -12.64 18.27
CA THR A 44 -8.98 -13.08 17.00
C THR A 44 -7.63 -12.38 16.80
N GLY A 45 -6.54 -13.17 16.81
CA GLY A 45 -5.26 -12.79 16.20
C GLY A 45 -4.14 -12.36 17.15
N LYS A 46 -3.43 -13.33 17.75
CA LYS A 46 -1.96 -13.30 17.95
C LYS A 46 -1.49 -14.62 18.56
N THR A 47 -0.61 -15.29 17.84
CA THR A 47 0.07 -16.51 18.23
C THR A 47 1.14 -16.23 19.30
N ALA A 48 1.15 -17.08 20.34
CA ALA A 48 2.16 -17.40 21.36
C ALA A 48 2.69 -16.31 22.32
N PRO A 49 2.44 -16.43 23.64
CA PRO A 49 3.32 -15.89 24.67
C PRO A 49 4.48 -16.87 24.92
N THR A 50 5.71 -16.47 24.64
CA THR A 50 6.90 -17.22 25.06
C THR A 50 7.20 -16.88 26.52
N GLU A 51 7.43 -17.94 27.30
CA GLU A 51 7.53 -17.95 28.77
C GLU A 51 8.68 -17.09 29.32
N VAL A 52 8.44 -16.47 30.48
CA VAL A 52 9.43 -15.71 31.25
C VAL A 52 10.22 -16.68 32.14
N PHE A 53 11.52 -16.81 31.94
CA PHE A 53 12.39 -17.53 32.88
C PHE A 53 12.77 -16.63 34.07
N PRO A 54 12.79 -17.16 35.31
CA PRO A 54 13.24 -16.40 36.47
C PRO A 54 14.77 -16.28 36.45
N SER A 55 15.28 -15.06 36.20
CA SER A 55 16.67 -14.73 36.44
C SER A 55 16.90 -14.64 37.96
N SER A 56 17.69 -15.58 38.49
CA SER A 56 18.18 -15.58 39.87
C SER A 56 18.89 -14.26 40.19
N ILE A 57 18.29 -13.45 41.07
CA ILE A 57 18.98 -12.32 41.68
C ILE A 57 19.92 -12.88 42.74
N SER A 58 21.22 -12.72 42.54
CA SER A 58 22.24 -12.95 43.55
C SER A 58 21.96 -12.05 44.76
N GLN A 59 21.62 -12.64 45.91
CA GLN A 59 21.58 -11.93 47.18
C GLN A 59 23.00 -11.50 47.56
N PRO A 60 23.25 -10.21 47.86
CA PRO A 60 24.48 -9.81 48.51
C PRO A 60 24.50 -10.35 49.95
N THR A 61 25.58 -11.02 50.33
CA THR A 61 25.86 -11.43 51.70
C THR A 61 25.97 -10.19 52.60
N GLU A 62 25.00 -9.98 53.47
CA GLU A 62 25.03 -8.93 54.48
C GLU A 62 25.92 -9.39 55.64
N MET A 63 27.11 -8.78 55.78
CA MET A 63 27.96 -8.95 56.97
C MET A 63 27.37 -8.14 58.11
N ILE A 64 26.99 -8.81 59.21
CA ILE A 64 26.53 -8.18 60.44
C ILE A 64 27.72 -8.01 61.39
N GLU A 65 28.03 -6.77 61.78
CA GLU A 65 28.66 -6.41 63.06
C GLU A 65 28.68 -4.87 63.27
N PRO A 66 28.76 -4.36 64.51
CA PRO A 66 27.65 -4.26 65.46
C PRO A 66 27.24 -2.80 65.79
N ASP A 67 26.18 -2.73 66.59
CA ASP A 67 25.49 -1.63 67.26
C ASP A 67 26.30 -0.37 67.65
N TYR A 68 25.83 0.81 67.21
CA TYR A 68 26.12 2.10 67.83
C TYR A 68 24.83 2.95 67.90
N ALA A 69 24.32 3.03 69.13
CA ALA A 69 23.47 4.05 69.76
C ALA A 69 22.95 5.24 68.94
N ALA A 70 21.65 5.48 69.11
CA ALA A 70 20.85 6.58 68.58
C ALA A 70 21.40 8.00 68.86
N MET A 71 21.32 8.88 67.85
CA MET A 71 21.18 10.33 68.02
C MET A 71 20.11 10.89 67.05
N PRO A 72 19.34 11.91 67.45
CA PRO A 72 18.16 12.38 66.73
C PRO A 72 18.51 13.27 65.52
N ALA A 73 17.64 13.21 64.51
CA ALA A 73 17.79 13.76 63.16
C ALA A 73 17.95 15.29 63.09
N PRO A 74 18.83 15.83 62.22
CA PRO A 74 18.70 17.17 61.68
C PRO A 74 17.75 17.19 60.47
N VAL A 75 16.91 18.22 60.42
CA VAL A 75 15.90 18.50 59.38
C VAL A 75 16.55 18.55 57.98
N ALA A 76 16.09 17.70 57.06
CA ALA A 76 16.53 17.70 55.67
C ALA A 76 15.75 18.75 54.85
N GLU A 77 16.47 19.66 54.20
CA GLU A 77 15.95 20.47 53.08
C GLU A 77 15.48 19.55 51.95
N PRO A 78 14.42 19.92 51.19
CA PRO A 78 14.00 19.13 50.04
C PRO A 78 15.10 19.19 48.97
N ALA A 79 15.81 18.07 48.79
CA ALA A 79 16.74 17.89 47.69
C ALA A 79 15.99 18.04 46.36
N TYR A 80 16.44 18.97 45.52
CA TYR A 80 16.01 19.09 44.15
C TYR A 80 16.49 17.85 43.38
N ILE A 81 15.56 16.97 43.02
CA ILE A 81 15.84 15.81 42.16
C ILE A 81 15.85 16.32 40.72
N GLU A 82 17.03 16.41 40.10
CA GLU A 82 17.11 16.58 38.64
C GLU A 82 16.43 15.38 37.97
N PRO A 83 15.45 15.59 37.07
CA PRO A 83 14.88 14.47 36.33
C PRO A 83 15.97 13.92 35.40
N ALA A 84 16.44 12.72 35.72
CA ALA A 84 17.27 11.95 34.81
C ALA A 84 16.50 11.81 33.48
N TYR A 85 17.02 12.42 32.43
CA TYR A 85 16.55 12.24 31.07
C TYR A 85 16.77 10.77 30.71
N VAL A 86 15.72 9.97 30.83
CA VAL A 86 15.69 8.62 30.27
C VAL A 86 15.68 8.83 28.76
N GLU A 87 16.82 8.60 28.10
CA GLU A 87 16.82 8.46 26.65
C GLU A 87 15.88 7.31 26.31
N GLU A 88 14.71 7.63 25.75
CA GLU A 88 13.82 6.61 25.19
C GLU A 88 14.65 5.80 24.18
N PRO A 89 14.75 4.47 24.36
CA PRO A 89 15.44 3.66 23.37
C PRO A 89 14.69 3.84 22.06
N VAL A 90 15.36 4.45 21.08
CA VAL A 90 14.88 4.54 19.70
C VAL A 90 14.62 3.11 19.27
N ALA A 91 13.34 2.72 19.28
CA ALA A 91 12.92 1.41 18.82
C ALA A 91 13.26 1.36 17.33
N THR A 92 14.45 0.85 17.01
CA THR A 92 14.80 0.45 15.66
C THR A 92 13.79 -0.62 15.29
N ALA A 93 12.74 -0.22 14.58
CA ALA A 93 11.69 -1.11 14.14
C ALA A 93 12.38 -2.29 13.45
N VAL A 94 12.26 -3.47 14.07
CA VAL A 94 12.80 -4.70 13.52
C VAL A 94 12.21 -4.84 12.13
N ASP A 95 13.08 -4.73 11.13
CA ASP A 95 12.70 -4.82 9.72
C ASP A 95 12.02 -6.16 9.52
N ALA A 96 10.71 -6.14 9.36
CA ALA A 96 9.96 -7.33 9.01
C ALA A 96 10.37 -7.68 7.59
N ARG A 97 11.43 -8.48 7.45
CA ARG A 97 12.02 -8.90 6.16
C ARG A 97 10.95 -9.58 5.31
N ARG A 98 10.25 -8.79 4.49
CA ARG A 98 9.32 -9.27 3.47
C ARG A 98 10.14 -9.62 2.24
N GLY A 99 10.71 -10.82 2.22
CA GLY A 99 11.81 -11.17 1.31
C GLY A 99 11.57 -10.93 -0.19
N THR A 100 10.33 -11.03 -0.69
CA THR A 100 10.03 -10.90 -2.13
C THR A 100 9.29 -9.62 -2.53
N ILE A 101 8.73 -8.85 -1.58
CA ILE A 101 7.97 -7.64 -1.92
C ILE A 101 8.89 -6.58 -2.55
N ASP A 102 10.10 -6.44 -2.02
CA ASP A 102 11.07 -5.47 -2.51
C ASP A 102 11.56 -5.78 -3.92
N LEU A 103 11.67 -7.08 -4.25
CA LEU A 103 11.94 -7.52 -5.62
C LEU A 103 10.76 -7.19 -6.55
N GLY A 104 9.52 -7.44 -6.09
CA GLY A 104 8.32 -7.09 -6.85
C GLY A 104 8.23 -5.60 -7.16
N LEU A 105 8.56 -4.73 -6.19
CA LEU A 105 8.59 -3.27 -6.38
C LEU A 105 9.73 -2.82 -7.31
N LEU A 106 10.88 -3.48 -7.26
CA LEU A 106 11.97 -3.24 -8.21
C LEU A 106 11.54 -3.61 -9.62
N LEU A 107 10.87 -4.76 -9.81
CA LEU A 107 10.36 -5.16 -11.12
C LEU A 107 9.27 -4.21 -11.62
N LEU A 108 8.35 -3.79 -10.74
CA LEU A 108 7.34 -2.78 -11.06
C LEU A 108 7.98 -1.49 -11.60
N ARG A 109 9.06 -1.02 -10.96
CA ARG A 109 9.83 0.14 -11.42
C ARG A 109 10.47 -0.06 -12.77
N PHE A 110 11.12 -1.20 -13.01
CA PHE A 110 11.75 -1.47 -14.29
C PHE A 110 10.74 -1.64 -15.42
N VAL A 111 9.59 -2.26 -15.16
CA VAL A 111 8.53 -2.41 -16.16
C VAL A 111 7.91 -1.05 -16.48
N LEU A 112 7.44 -0.31 -15.48
CA LEU A 112 6.81 1.00 -15.71
C LEU A 112 7.82 2.02 -16.23
N GLY A 113 8.89 2.24 -15.49
CA GLY A 113 9.90 3.25 -15.82
C GLY A 113 10.69 2.89 -17.07
N GLY A 114 11.02 1.61 -17.26
CA GLY A 114 11.67 1.13 -18.48
C GLY A 114 10.79 1.28 -19.72
N TYR A 115 9.48 1.01 -19.62
CA TYR A 115 8.55 1.28 -20.70
C TYR A 115 8.52 2.77 -21.06
N LEU A 116 8.38 3.66 -20.08
CA LEU A 116 8.34 5.12 -20.30
C LEU A 116 9.65 5.65 -20.92
N ILE A 117 10.80 5.20 -20.41
CA ILE A 117 12.11 5.55 -20.98
C ILE A 117 12.21 5.06 -22.42
N PHE A 118 11.83 3.81 -22.68
CA PHE A 118 11.93 3.22 -24.01
C PHE A 118 11.01 3.92 -25.00
N SER A 119 9.75 4.17 -24.64
CA SER A 119 8.77 4.95 -25.43
C SER A 119 9.32 6.33 -25.81
N ALA A 120 9.86 7.06 -24.82
CA ALA A 120 10.40 8.37 -25.06
C ALA A 120 11.65 8.35 -25.94
N ILE A 121 12.59 7.42 -25.70
CA ILE A 121 13.79 7.25 -26.53
C ILE A 121 13.41 6.89 -27.96
N GLN A 122 12.45 5.99 -28.17
CA GLN A 122 11.94 5.68 -29.50
C GLN A 122 11.40 6.93 -30.20
N THR A 123 10.71 7.81 -29.47
CA THR A 123 10.19 9.07 -29.99
C THR A 123 11.28 10.09 -30.30
N PHE A 124 12.23 10.32 -29.38
CA PHE A 124 13.29 11.31 -29.59
C PHE A 124 14.28 10.91 -30.69
N PHE A 125 14.60 9.62 -30.78
CA PHE A 125 15.63 9.11 -31.69
C PHE A 125 15.06 8.40 -32.92
N GLN A 126 13.74 8.42 -33.13
CA GLN A 126 13.06 7.79 -34.29
C GLN A 126 13.44 6.31 -34.46
N LEU A 127 13.47 5.56 -33.35
CA LEU A 127 13.90 4.16 -33.36
C LEU A 127 12.72 3.22 -33.67
N GLY A 128 12.99 2.16 -34.43
CA GLY A 128 12.01 1.14 -34.76
C GLY A 128 10.87 1.68 -35.63
N ALA A 129 9.63 1.53 -35.15
CA ALA A 129 8.44 2.00 -35.86
C ALA A 129 8.06 3.46 -35.54
N SER A 130 8.85 4.15 -34.71
CA SER A 130 8.57 5.53 -34.32
C SER A 130 8.83 6.51 -35.45
N GLN A 131 7.83 7.33 -35.76
CA GLN A 131 7.95 8.48 -36.67
C GLN A 131 8.50 9.73 -35.95
N GLY A 132 8.91 9.57 -34.69
CA GLY A 132 9.45 10.60 -33.81
C GLY A 132 8.48 11.74 -33.49
N ILE A 133 9.04 12.89 -33.12
CA ILE A 133 8.26 14.07 -32.73
C ILE A 133 7.30 14.49 -33.85
N ALA A 134 7.76 14.56 -35.10
CA ALA A 134 6.91 14.95 -36.24
C ALA A 134 5.71 14.00 -36.44
N GLY A 135 5.91 12.69 -36.22
CA GLY A 135 4.82 11.74 -36.26
C GLY A 135 3.84 11.90 -35.09
N LEU A 136 4.33 12.28 -33.91
CA LEU A 136 3.48 12.58 -32.76
C LEU A 136 2.71 13.89 -32.94
N GLU A 137 3.32 14.90 -33.57
CA GLU A 137 2.63 16.14 -34.00
C GLU A 137 1.47 15.83 -34.96
N ALA A 138 1.67 14.93 -35.90
CA ALA A 138 0.62 14.48 -36.80
C ALA A 138 -0.51 13.74 -36.07
N GLN A 139 -0.16 12.86 -35.11
CA GLN A 139 -1.16 12.17 -34.26
C GLN A 139 -1.96 13.15 -33.40
N PHE A 140 -1.35 14.23 -32.94
CA PHE A 140 -2.02 15.28 -32.19
C PHE A 140 -2.56 16.41 -33.09
N GLY A 141 -2.63 16.23 -34.41
CA GLY A 141 -2.99 17.29 -35.37
C GLY A 141 -4.41 17.85 -35.19
N ALA A 142 -5.30 17.12 -34.52
CA ALA A 142 -6.65 17.58 -34.18
C ALA A 142 -6.70 18.42 -32.89
N TYR A 143 -5.59 18.53 -32.16
CA TYR A 143 -5.53 19.21 -30.85
C TYR A 143 -5.04 20.65 -30.99
N ALA A 144 -5.62 21.54 -30.17
CA ALA A 144 -5.28 22.96 -30.16
C ALA A 144 -3.78 23.22 -29.96
N TYR A 145 -3.10 22.42 -29.14
CA TYR A 145 -1.66 22.52 -28.87
C TYR A 145 -0.92 21.21 -29.17
N GLY A 146 -1.30 20.54 -30.27
CA GLY A 146 -0.72 19.25 -30.64
C GLY A 146 0.81 19.27 -30.81
N ASN A 147 1.36 20.36 -31.37
CA ASN A 147 2.81 20.55 -31.51
C ASN A 147 3.53 20.62 -30.16
N ALA A 148 2.98 21.35 -29.19
CA ALA A 148 3.55 21.43 -27.85
C ALA A 148 3.45 20.09 -27.12
N LEU A 149 2.28 19.42 -27.21
CA LEU A 149 2.07 18.11 -26.61
C LEU A 149 3.02 17.05 -27.17
N ALA A 150 3.33 17.09 -28.46
CA ALA A 150 4.25 16.14 -29.11
C ALA A 150 5.69 16.22 -28.55
N VAL A 151 6.07 17.34 -27.94
CA VAL A 151 7.35 17.50 -27.26
C VAL A 151 7.21 17.24 -25.76
N ILE A 152 6.17 17.78 -25.13
CA ILE A 152 5.96 17.72 -23.67
C ILE A 152 5.74 16.27 -23.23
N VAL A 153 4.88 15.52 -23.93
CA VAL A 153 4.55 14.13 -23.57
C VAL A 153 5.81 13.25 -23.48
N PRO A 154 6.61 13.06 -24.54
CA PRO A 154 7.80 12.21 -24.45
C PRO A 154 8.86 12.76 -23.50
N THR A 155 8.93 14.08 -23.29
CA THR A 155 9.83 14.68 -22.29
C THR A 155 9.44 14.28 -20.87
N LEU A 156 8.14 14.35 -20.56
CA LEU A 156 7.61 13.95 -19.26
C LEU A 156 7.69 12.43 -19.07
N GLU A 157 7.48 11.62 -20.11
CA GLU A 157 7.70 10.17 -20.07
C GLU A 157 9.14 9.84 -19.71
N LEU A 158 10.10 10.48 -20.40
CA LEU A 158 11.52 10.24 -20.16
C LEU A 158 11.90 10.63 -18.73
N ALA A 159 11.50 11.83 -18.30
CA ALA A 159 11.78 12.31 -16.95
C ALA A 159 11.17 11.34 -15.92
N ALA A 160 9.86 11.09 -15.98
CA ALA A 160 9.17 10.20 -15.04
C ALA A 160 9.80 8.80 -15.01
N GLY A 161 10.09 8.24 -16.18
CA GLY A 161 10.69 6.91 -16.29
C GLY A 161 12.06 6.82 -15.62
N VAL A 162 12.95 7.80 -15.85
CA VAL A 162 14.28 7.84 -15.21
C VAL A 162 14.14 7.96 -13.69
N PHE A 163 13.31 8.89 -13.20
CA PHE A 163 13.10 9.06 -11.77
C PHE A 163 12.47 7.81 -11.12
N ILE A 164 11.55 7.13 -11.81
CA ILE A 164 10.92 5.88 -11.34
C ILE A 164 11.94 4.76 -11.26
N VAL A 165 12.74 4.51 -12.30
CA VAL A 165 13.75 3.43 -12.30
C VAL A 165 14.74 3.62 -11.14
N LEU A 166 15.25 4.84 -10.98
CA LEU A 166 16.17 5.18 -9.90
C LEU A 166 15.49 5.19 -8.52
N GLY A 167 14.15 5.26 -8.47
CA GLY A 167 13.41 5.40 -7.22
C GLY A 167 13.70 6.74 -6.54
N LEU A 168 13.79 7.82 -7.31
CA LEU A 168 14.04 9.19 -6.86
C LEU A 168 12.73 9.99 -6.87
N LEU A 169 12.49 10.81 -5.84
CA LEU A 169 11.29 11.65 -5.73
C LEU A 169 10.01 10.89 -6.09
N SER A 170 9.91 9.63 -5.66
CA SER A 170 8.92 8.68 -6.16
C SER A 170 7.47 9.19 -6.19
N PRO A 171 6.95 9.93 -5.19
CA PRO A 171 5.58 10.45 -5.30
C PRO A 171 5.43 11.49 -6.42
N VAL A 172 6.45 12.31 -6.67
CA VAL A 172 6.43 13.28 -7.79
C VAL A 172 6.59 12.55 -9.13
N ALA A 173 7.52 11.61 -9.22
CA ALA A 173 7.76 10.85 -10.45
C ALA A 173 6.51 10.04 -10.85
N SER A 174 5.83 9.45 -9.87
CA SER A 174 4.57 8.72 -10.07
C SER A 174 3.44 9.66 -10.48
N MET A 175 3.31 10.84 -9.87
CA MET A 175 2.34 11.86 -10.29
C MET A 175 2.52 12.22 -11.77
N VAL A 176 3.76 12.45 -12.21
CA VAL A 176 4.04 12.74 -13.63
C VAL A 176 3.72 11.54 -14.51
N ALA A 177 4.08 10.32 -14.11
CA ALA A 177 3.71 9.12 -14.85
C ALA A 177 2.18 8.95 -14.97
N ILE A 178 1.42 9.21 -13.91
CA ILE A 178 -0.06 9.20 -13.92
C ILE A 178 -0.59 10.26 -14.89
N ALA A 179 0.00 11.47 -14.88
CA ALA A 179 -0.43 12.55 -15.78
C ALA A 179 -0.28 12.16 -17.24
N VAL A 180 0.89 11.63 -17.62
CA VAL A 180 1.19 11.27 -19.00
C VAL A 180 0.46 10.01 -19.44
N THR A 181 0.49 8.94 -18.63
CA THR A 181 -0.23 7.70 -18.98
C THR A 181 -1.74 7.91 -19.02
N GLY A 182 -2.28 8.77 -18.14
CA GLY A 182 -3.69 9.18 -18.16
C GLY A 182 -4.06 9.98 -19.41
N PHE A 183 -3.22 10.94 -19.81
CA PHE A 183 -3.41 11.67 -21.06
C PHE A 183 -3.37 10.73 -22.29
N MET A 184 -2.40 9.80 -22.34
CA MET A 184 -2.28 8.85 -23.45
C MET A 184 -3.44 7.84 -23.50
N ALA A 185 -3.97 7.43 -22.35
CA ALA A 185 -5.18 6.61 -22.27
C ALA A 185 -6.39 7.35 -22.85
N ALA A 186 -6.57 8.63 -22.49
CA ALA A 186 -7.64 9.46 -23.07
C ALA A 186 -7.44 9.69 -24.58
N HIS A 187 -6.21 9.98 -25.02
CA HIS A 187 -5.87 10.17 -26.43
C HIS A 187 -6.21 8.94 -27.28
N THR A 188 -5.74 7.77 -26.87
CA THR A 188 -5.99 6.51 -27.59
C THR A 188 -7.47 6.15 -27.62
N ALA A 189 -8.19 6.31 -26.49
CA ALA A 189 -9.64 6.04 -26.43
C ALA A 189 -10.47 7.01 -27.29
N ALA A 190 -10.03 8.27 -27.41
CA ALA A 190 -10.69 9.26 -28.26
C ALA A 190 -10.41 9.01 -29.75
N ASN A 191 -9.17 8.62 -30.09
CA ASN A 191 -8.77 8.39 -31.47
C ASN A 191 -9.46 7.16 -32.09
N THR A 192 -9.82 6.15 -31.28
CA THR A 192 -10.59 4.98 -31.75
C THR A 192 -12.08 5.26 -31.91
N GLY A 193 -12.60 6.38 -31.41
CA GLY A 193 -14.03 6.73 -31.44
C GLY A 193 -14.91 5.83 -30.56
N THR A 194 -14.32 4.96 -29.74
CA THR A 194 -15.06 4.01 -28.88
C THR A 194 -15.50 4.63 -27.55
N GLY A 195 -14.98 5.82 -27.21
CA GLY A 195 -15.28 6.50 -25.94
C GLY A 195 -14.95 5.64 -24.71
N PHE A 196 -15.68 5.85 -23.62
CA PHE A 196 -15.54 5.07 -22.37
C PHE A 196 -16.33 3.75 -22.41
N ASN A 197 -16.07 2.92 -23.42
CA ASN A 197 -16.64 1.58 -23.54
C ASN A 197 -15.54 0.49 -23.49
N PRO A 198 -15.22 -0.05 -22.29
CA PRO A 198 -14.15 -1.04 -22.13
C PRO A 198 -14.33 -2.30 -22.98
N VAL A 199 -15.56 -2.66 -23.33
CA VAL A 199 -15.86 -3.86 -24.13
C VAL A 199 -15.47 -3.66 -25.61
N ALA A 200 -15.41 -2.41 -26.08
CA ALA A 200 -15.05 -2.07 -27.46
C ALA A 200 -13.57 -1.68 -27.62
N TRP A 201 -12.80 -1.62 -26.53
CA TRP A 201 -11.41 -1.17 -26.57
C TRP A 201 -10.47 -2.21 -27.19
N GLY A 202 -9.64 -1.73 -28.12
CA GLY A 202 -8.52 -2.49 -28.67
C GLY A 202 -7.33 -2.58 -27.73
N ALA A 203 -6.32 -3.36 -28.12
CA ALA A 203 -5.11 -3.59 -27.31
C ALA A 203 -4.35 -2.29 -26.98
N ASP A 204 -4.33 -1.32 -27.90
CA ASP A 204 -3.61 -0.05 -27.71
C ASP A 204 -4.22 0.79 -26.58
N VAL A 205 -5.56 0.86 -26.52
CA VAL A 205 -6.28 1.55 -25.44
C VAL A 205 -6.07 0.81 -24.11
N TRP A 206 -6.17 -0.52 -24.12
CA TRP A 206 -5.93 -1.33 -22.93
C TRP A 206 -4.50 -1.19 -22.40
N LEU A 207 -3.49 -1.13 -23.28
CA LEU A 207 -2.11 -0.91 -22.89
C LEU A 207 -1.97 0.42 -22.13
N ALA A 208 -2.51 1.51 -22.68
CA ALA A 208 -2.45 2.82 -22.05
C ALA A 208 -3.17 2.85 -20.68
N VAL A 209 -4.36 2.24 -20.59
CA VAL A 209 -5.12 2.13 -19.33
C VAL A 209 -4.40 1.26 -18.29
N ILE A 210 -3.78 0.16 -18.72
CA ILE A 210 -2.99 -0.70 -17.83
C ILE A 210 -1.77 0.07 -17.32
N LEU A 211 -1.05 0.81 -18.17
CA LEU A 211 0.08 1.64 -17.75
C LEU A 211 -0.33 2.71 -16.74
N LEU A 212 -1.49 3.34 -16.91
CA LEU A 212 -2.07 4.23 -15.91
C LEU A 212 -2.34 3.50 -14.59
N GLY A 213 -2.92 2.30 -14.64
CA GLY A 213 -3.14 1.46 -13.47
C GLY A 213 -1.84 1.07 -12.76
N VAL A 214 -0.78 0.75 -13.51
CA VAL A 214 0.55 0.45 -13.00
C VAL A 214 1.20 1.69 -12.37
N ALA A 215 1.04 2.88 -12.97
CA ALA A 215 1.50 4.14 -12.39
C ALA A 215 0.79 4.47 -11.07
N LEU A 216 -0.53 4.24 -10.99
CA LEU A 216 -1.29 4.36 -9.74
C LEU A 216 -0.83 3.32 -8.70
N ALA A 217 -0.61 2.08 -9.09
CA ALA A 217 -0.08 1.06 -8.19
C ALA A 217 1.30 1.47 -7.64
N HIS A 218 2.17 2.01 -8.48
CA HIS A 218 3.48 2.53 -8.06
C HIS A 218 3.34 3.73 -7.09
N GLN A 219 2.39 4.64 -7.32
CA GLN A 219 2.12 5.79 -6.45
C GLN A 219 1.74 5.39 -5.02
N PHE A 220 1.00 4.29 -4.84
CA PHE A 220 0.54 3.81 -3.54
C PHE A 220 1.48 2.79 -2.88
N THR A 221 2.29 2.09 -3.67
CA THR A 221 3.27 1.11 -3.15
C THR A 221 4.65 1.74 -2.85
N GLY A 222 4.97 2.88 -3.48
CA GLY A 222 6.16 3.67 -3.21
C GLY A 222 7.46 3.11 -3.84
N PRO A 223 8.62 3.68 -3.48
CA PRO A 223 9.91 3.35 -4.11
C PRO A 223 10.38 1.90 -3.89
N GLY A 224 10.04 1.27 -2.77
CA GLY A 224 10.64 -0.01 -2.35
C GLY A 224 12.09 0.10 -1.86
N PHE A 225 12.64 -0.98 -1.31
CA PHE A 225 13.96 -1.00 -0.65
C PHE A 225 15.13 -0.58 -1.56
N TYR A 226 15.15 -1.06 -2.82
CA TYR A 226 16.25 -0.80 -3.78
C TYR A 226 16.22 0.60 -4.41
N ALA A 227 15.43 1.52 -3.89
CA ALA A 227 15.37 2.88 -4.41
C ALA A 227 16.51 3.73 -3.84
N VAL A 228 16.99 4.68 -4.63
CA VAL A 228 18.02 5.63 -4.16
C VAL A 228 17.47 6.50 -3.01
N ASP A 229 16.16 6.78 -2.98
CA ASP A 229 15.50 7.55 -1.91
C ASP A 229 14.91 6.68 -0.77
N SER A 230 15.29 5.39 -0.67
CA SER A 230 14.69 4.43 0.30
C SER A 230 14.98 4.73 1.78
N GLY A 231 16.00 5.56 2.04
CA GLY A 231 16.39 5.99 3.39
C GLY A 231 15.58 7.14 3.98
N ARG A 232 14.68 7.77 3.21
CA ARG A 232 13.89 8.94 3.65
C ARG A 232 12.60 8.51 4.35
N ASP A 233 12.24 9.16 5.46
CA ASP A 233 11.01 8.84 6.21
C ASP A 233 9.71 9.08 5.41
N TRP A 234 9.73 10.00 4.44
CA TRP A 234 8.63 10.20 3.48
C TRP A 234 8.36 8.97 2.60
N ALA A 235 9.33 8.07 2.43
CA ALA A 235 9.17 6.84 1.68
C ALA A 235 8.52 5.71 2.50
N ARG A 236 8.60 5.76 3.84
CA ARG A 236 8.16 4.65 4.72
C ARG A 236 6.74 4.81 5.25
N ARG A 237 6.19 6.04 5.26
CA ARG A 237 4.83 6.33 5.79
C ARG A 237 4.00 7.32 4.94
N PRO A 238 3.84 7.13 3.62
CA PRO A 238 3.13 8.07 2.76
C PRO A 238 1.61 7.84 2.80
N LEU A 239 0.95 8.04 3.95
CA LEU A 239 -0.50 7.83 4.00
C LEU A 239 -1.29 8.99 3.38
N ALA A 240 -0.98 10.24 3.71
CA ALA A 240 -1.69 11.40 3.14
C ALA A 240 -1.08 11.90 1.82
N SER A 241 0.24 11.91 1.71
CA SER A 241 0.95 12.48 0.56
C SER A 241 0.70 11.70 -0.73
N SER A 242 0.65 10.37 -0.71
CA SER A 242 0.39 9.57 -1.91
C SER A 242 -0.98 9.84 -2.52
N TRP A 243 -2.02 10.07 -1.72
CA TRP A 243 -3.33 10.47 -2.23
C TRP A 243 -3.31 11.85 -2.87
N ILE A 244 -2.60 12.81 -2.26
CA ILE A 244 -2.44 14.16 -2.83
C ILE A 244 -1.75 14.08 -4.19
N PHE A 245 -0.63 13.35 -4.30
CA PHE A 245 0.09 13.21 -5.56
C PHE A 245 -0.68 12.40 -6.61
N ALA A 246 -1.43 11.36 -6.20
CA ALA A 246 -2.34 10.66 -7.12
C ALA A 246 -3.41 11.60 -7.68
N ALA A 247 -4.07 12.37 -6.82
CA ALA A 247 -5.08 13.34 -7.23
C ALA A 247 -4.50 14.44 -8.13
N LEU A 248 -3.31 14.96 -7.80
CA LEU A 248 -2.60 15.93 -8.64
C LEU A 248 -2.21 15.35 -9.99
N GLY A 249 -1.81 14.07 -10.06
CA GLY A 249 -1.48 13.41 -11.32
C GLY A 249 -2.70 13.26 -12.23
N ILE A 250 -3.83 12.83 -11.65
CA ILE A 250 -5.11 12.76 -12.37
C ILE A 250 -5.57 14.15 -12.82
N ALA A 251 -5.46 15.15 -11.94
CA ALA A 251 -5.77 16.54 -12.28
C ALA A 251 -4.87 17.05 -13.40
N ALA A 252 -3.57 16.76 -13.37
CA ALA A 252 -2.64 17.14 -14.43
C ALA A 252 -2.99 16.48 -15.77
N ALA A 253 -3.37 15.19 -15.79
CA ALA A 253 -3.88 14.53 -16.99
C ALA A 253 -5.13 15.26 -17.55
N ALA A 254 -6.08 15.58 -16.66
CA ALA A 254 -7.30 16.30 -17.05
C ALA A 254 -7.02 17.72 -17.57
N LEU A 255 -6.05 18.43 -16.97
CA LEU A 255 -5.62 19.76 -17.41
C LEU A 255 -4.90 19.67 -18.77
N MET A 256 -4.02 18.68 -18.96
CA MET A 256 -3.38 18.40 -20.25
C MET A 256 -4.43 18.11 -21.32
N TRP A 257 -5.48 17.34 -20.98
CA TRP A 257 -6.59 17.10 -21.89
C TRP A 257 -7.34 18.39 -22.22
N TRP A 258 -7.87 19.07 -21.20
CA TRP A 258 -8.72 20.25 -21.36
C TRP A 258 -8.00 21.37 -22.13
N PHE A 259 -6.79 21.72 -21.69
CA PHE A 259 -6.03 22.81 -22.30
C PHE A 259 -5.28 22.38 -23.55
N GLY A 260 -4.73 21.17 -23.59
CA GLY A 260 -3.91 20.70 -24.70
C GLY A 260 -4.73 20.31 -25.93
N THR A 261 -5.87 19.64 -25.73
CA THR A 261 -6.72 19.21 -26.86
C THR A 261 -7.68 20.31 -27.31
N GLY A 262 -8.21 21.12 -26.38
CA GLY A 262 -9.33 22.03 -26.64
C GLY A 262 -10.67 21.30 -26.81
N ILE A 263 -10.72 19.99 -26.54
CA ILE A 263 -11.90 19.13 -26.68
C ILE A 263 -12.53 18.92 -25.30
N ASN A 264 -13.84 19.14 -25.19
CA ASN A 264 -14.56 18.85 -23.97
C ASN A 264 -14.68 17.33 -23.77
N PRO A 265 -14.14 16.76 -22.67
CA PRO A 265 -14.17 15.31 -22.41
C PRO A 265 -15.58 14.74 -22.17
N PHE A 266 -16.61 15.59 -22.00
CA PHE A 266 -18.00 15.19 -21.76
C PHE A 266 -18.97 15.58 -22.89
N ALA A 267 -18.46 16.09 -24.01
CA ALA A 267 -19.29 16.47 -25.16
C ALA A 267 -19.66 15.27 -26.04
#